data_AF-A0A1F4BC60-F1
#
_entry.id   AF-A0A1F4BC60-F1
#
_cell.length_a   1.000
_cell.length_b   1.000
_cell.length_c   1.000
_cell.angle_alpha   90.00
_cell.angle_beta   90.00
_cell.angle_gamma   90.00
#
_symmetry.space_group_name_H-M   'P 1'
#
loop_
_entity.id
_entity.type
_entity.pdbx_description
1 polymer ?
#
loop_
_entity_poly.entity_id
_entity_poly.type
_entity_poly.pdbx_seq_one_letter_code
_entity_poly.pdbx_strand_id
1 'polypeptide(L)' 'MKNPSEVKAIEAKLLGAPSPVVPGYIAEMRPADLEIYTRIGKELKMFRQEHDVNKLVWR' A
#
# COMPACT_ATOMS: atom_id res chain seq x y z
N MET A 1 9.25 -15.23 -7.93
CA MET A 1 9.13 -14.21 -6.87
C MET A 1 9.49 -12.86 -7.48
N LYS A 2 8.65 -11.83 -7.33
CA LYS A 2 8.94 -10.50 -7.88
C LYS A 2 10.12 -9.89 -7.13
N ASN A 3 11.02 -9.23 -7.85
CA ASN A 3 12.30 -8.73 -7.35
C ASN A 3 12.07 -7.66 -6.26
N PRO A 4 12.51 -7.87 -5.00
CA PRO A 4 12.29 -6.94 -3.89
C PRO A 4 12.79 -5.52 -4.17
N SER A 5 13.80 -5.39 -5.03
CA SER A 5 14.39 -4.10 -5.42
C SER A 5 13.43 -3.27 -6.30
N GLU A 6 12.66 -3.91 -7.17
CA GLU A 6 11.68 -3.24 -8.04
C GLU A 6 10.50 -2.69 -7.21
N VAL A 7 10.08 -3.43 -6.18
CA VAL A 7 9.00 -3.01 -5.28
C VAL A 7 9.38 -1.73 -4.52
N LYS A 8 10.60 -1.68 -3.98
CA LYS A 8 11.10 -0.49 -3.26
C LYS A 8 11.19 0.75 -4.14
N ALA A 9 11.55 0.60 -5.41
CA ALA A 9 11.62 1.71 -6.36
C ALA A 9 10.23 2.30 -6.66
N ILE A 10 9.21 1.45 -6.76
CA ILE A 10 7.82 1.86 -6.98
C ILE A 10 7.25 2.53 -5.73
N GLU A 11 7.51 1.97 -4.54
CA GLU A 11 7.11 2.57 -3.27
C GLU A 11 7.68 3.98 -3.10
N ALA A 12 8.99 4.16 -3.32
CA ALA A 12 9.63 5.46 -3.22
C ALA A 12 9.04 6.49 -4.21
N LYS A 13 8.72 6.05 -5.44
CA LYS A 13 8.08 6.90 -6.46
C LYS A 13 6.68 7.36 -6.05
N LEU A 14 5.91 6.52 -5.39
CA LEU A 14 4.51 6.80 -5.04
C LEU A 14 4.36 7.52 -3.69
N LEU A 15 5.23 7.24 -2.73
CA LEU A 15 5.19 7.84 -1.39
C LEU A 15 5.87 9.21 -1.34
N GLY A 16 6.68 9.57 -2.35
CA GLY A 16 7.50 10.80 -2.33
C GLY A 16 8.62 10.80 -1.29
N ALA A 17 8.74 9.72 -0.50
CA ALA A 17 9.78 9.47 0.50
C ALA A 17 9.95 7.95 0.69
N PRO A 18 11.14 7.47 1.11
CA PRO A 18 11.36 6.06 1.44
C PRO A 18 10.53 5.66 2.67
N SER A 19 9.67 4.65 2.53
CA SER A 19 8.91 4.09 3.66
C SER A 19 9.73 3.03 4.41
N PRO A 20 9.64 2.96 5.76
CA PRO A 20 9.13 3.97 6.68
C PRO A 20 10.26 4.89 7.21
N VAL A 21 10.04 6.21 7.26
CA VAL A 21 11.02 7.16 7.85
C VAL A 21 11.06 7.06 9.38
N VAL A 22 9.95 6.67 10.03
CA VAL A 22 9.88 6.27 11.44
C VAL A 22 8.74 5.26 11.59
N PRO A 23 8.94 4.07 12.20
CA PRO A 23 7.84 3.17 12.51
C PRO A 23 7.05 3.73 13.70
N GLY A 24 6.09 4.61 13.41
CA GLY A 24 5.05 4.97 14.36
C GLY A 24 4.03 3.85 14.41
N TYR A 25 3.77 3.28 15.58
CA TYR A 25 2.62 2.40 15.78
C TYR A 25 1.36 3.27 15.70
N ILE A 26 0.79 3.37 14.52
CA ILE A 26 -0.53 3.98 14.33
C ILE A 26 -1.52 2.96 14.90
N ALA A 27 -2.12 3.28 16.04
CA ALA A 27 -3.07 2.40 16.73
C ALA A 27 -4.40 2.24 15.96
N GLU A 28 -4.71 3.16 15.05
CA GLU A 28 -5.93 3.14 14.24
C GLU A 28 -5.62 3.20 12.75
N MET A 29 -5.80 2.08 12.07
CA MET A 29 -5.66 1.97 10.62
C MET A 29 -6.98 2.41 9.96
N ARG A 30 -6.96 3.52 9.21
CA ARG A 30 -8.15 4.04 8.53
C ARG A 30 -8.21 3.47 7.11
N PRO A 31 -9.41 3.33 6.52
CA PRO A 31 -9.55 2.92 5.11
C PRO A 31 -8.72 3.76 4.12
N ALA A 32 -8.58 5.07 4.38
CA ALA A 32 -7.75 5.96 3.55
C ALA A 32 -6.28 5.55 3.51
N ASP A 33 -5.76 4.98 4.61
CA ASP A 33 -4.37 4.53 4.70
C ASP A 33 -4.14 3.27 3.82
N LEU A 34 -5.21 2.56 3.45
CA LEU A 34 -5.18 1.38 2.56
C LEU A 34 -5.23 1.73 1.06
N GLU A 35 -5.61 2.94 0.68
CA GLU A 35 -5.78 3.33 -0.72
C GLU A 35 -4.47 3.25 -1.52
N ILE A 36 -3.34 3.55 -0.90
CA ILE A 36 -2.05 3.48 -1.57
C ILE A 36 -1.68 2.04 -1.93
N TYR A 37 -1.99 1.09 -1.04
CA TYR A 37 -1.70 -0.32 -1.24
C TYR A 37 -2.63 -0.96 -2.29
N THR A 38 -3.90 -0.56 -2.33
CA THR A 38 -4.81 -1.04 -3.38
C THR A 38 -4.38 -0.52 -4.76
N ARG A 39 -3.92 0.73 -4.86
CA ARG A 39 -3.34 1.28 -6.10
C ARG A 39 -2.06 0.56 -6.52
N ILE A 40 -1.12 0.33 -5.58
CA ILE A 40 0.11 -0.43 -5.86
C ILE A 40 -0.21 -1.83 -6.38
N GLY A 41 -1.13 -2.55 -5.73
CA GLY A 41 -1.48 -3.89 -6.17
C GLY A 41 -2.23 -3.92 -7.51
N LYS A 42 -2.98 -2.86 -7.87
CA LYS A 42 -3.55 -2.69 -9.22
C LYS A 42 -2.44 -2.55 -10.28
N GLU A 43 -1.48 -1.64 -10.07
CA GLU A 43 -0.34 -1.44 -10.98
C GLU A 43 0.48 -2.72 -11.16
N LEU A 44 0.70 -3.44 -10.06
CA LEU A 44 1.43 -4.70 -10.07
C LEU A 44 0.60 -5.90 -10.58
N LYS A 45 -0.65 -5.69 -11.00
CA LYS A 45 -1.60 -6.76 -11.40
C LYS A 45 -1.70 -7.88 -10.35
N MET A 46 -1.63 -7.52 -9.07
CA MET A 46 -1.72 -8.44 -7.93
C MET A 46 -3.16 -8.82 -7.61
N PHE A 47 -4.12 -7.99 -8.03
CA PHE A 47 -5.54 -8.23 -7.81
C PHE A 47 -6.24 -8.56 -9.12
N ARG A 48 -7.21 -9.50 -9.03
CA ARG A 48 -8.09 -9.85 -10.15
C ARG A 48 -9.25 -8.86 -10.32
N GLN A 49 -9.54 -8.08 -9.28
CA GLN A 49 -10.65 -7.14 -9.21
C GLN A 49 -10.27 -5.94 -8.34
N GLU A 50 -10.99 -4.83 -8.48
CA GLU A 50 -10.80 -3.67 -7.62
C GLU A 50 -11.33 -3.94 -6.20
N HIS A 51 -10.69 -3.34 -5.20
CA HIS A 51 -11.03 -3.52 -3.78
C HIS A 51 -11.53 -2.21 -3.19
N ASP A 52 -12.69 -2.25 -2.54
CA ASP A 52 -13.23 -1.14 -1.75
C ASP A 52 -12.59 -1.15 -0.36
N VAL A 53 -11.74 -0.15 -0.09
CA VAL A 53 -10.99 -0.02 1.17
C VAL A 53 -11.89 0.12 2.39
N ASN A 54 -13.12 0.61 2.25
CA ASN A 54 -14.07 0.75 3.36
C ASN A 54 -14.57 -0.60 3.88
N LYS A 55 -14.42 -1.66 3.08
CA LYS A 55 -14.78 -3.04 3.43
C LYS A 55 -13.60 -3.85 3.96
N LEU A 56 -12.41 -3.28 4.00
CA LEU A 56 -11.18 -3.97 4.42
C LEU A 56 -10.85 -3.75 5.90
N VAL A 57 -11.44 -2.75 6.54
CA VAL A 57 -11.27 -2.50 7.98
C VAL A 57 -12.53 -2.98 8.70
N TRP A 58 -12.36 -3.94 9.60
CA TRP A 58 -13.45 -4.43 10.45
C TRP A 58 -13.87 -3.33 11.43
N ARG A 59 -15.17 -3.15 11.63
CA ARG A 59 -15.75 -2.24 12.62
C ARG A 59 -16.34 -3.03 13.79
#